data_AF-A0A266NF56-F1
#
_entry.id   AF-A0A266NF56-F1
#
_cell.length_a   1.000
_cell.length_b   1.000
_cell.length_c   1.000
_cell.angle_alpha   90.00
_cell.angle_beta   90.00
_cell.angle_gamma   90.00
#
_symmetry.space_group_name_H-M   'P 1'
#
loop_
_entity.id
_entity.type
_entity.pdbx_description
1 polymer ?
#
loop_
_entity_poly.entity_id
_entity_poly.type
_entity_poly.pdbx_seq_one_letter_code
_entity_poly.pdbx_strand_id
1 'polypeptide(L)'
;MTDNTELKRLAEAATAGPWSMCGEADGSQGFEIIQDIWNEHGTHTGKDVVVYEWSDESDPLGVIHRADAEFIAAANPVAVLALIADSNRLESEAVYAAAGFNAAREEIAKIHAEVAGLRTGYEAYERVNAELKAEVDGLRKSLLDAAEEIDAWGSYASDYFQEKHDLAGCVAKFHAAAMGKGEQS
;
A
#
# COMPACT_ATOMS: atom_id res chain seq x y z
N MET A 1 14.68 -18.45 -1.66
CA MET A 1 14.29 -19.10 -2.92
C MET A 1 14.93 -20.46 -2.92
N THR A 2 14.11 -21.50 -2.86
CA THR A 2 14.60 -22.87 -2.97
C THR A 2 14.90 -23.10 -4.44
N ASP A 3 16.14 -23.47 -4.75
CA ASP A 3 16.52 -23.80 -6.12
C ASP A 3 15.84 -25.12 -6.53
N ASN A 4 14.74 -25.01 -7.27
CA ASN A 4 13.97 -26.15 -7.76
C ASN A 4 14.50 -26.68 -9.10
N THR A 5 15.66 -26.21 -9.58
CA THR A 5 16.18 -26.56 -10.92
C THR A 5 16.40 -28.06 -11.07
N GLU A 6 17.05 -28.69 -10.09
CA GLU A 6 17.31 -30.14 -10.14
C GLU A 6 16.02 -30.95 -9.99
N LEU A 7 15.12 -30.51 -9.10
CA LEU A 7 13.82 -31.18 -8.92
C LEU A 7 12.96 -31.10 -10.19
N LYS A 8 12.95 -29.94 -10.85
CA LYS A 8 12.29 -29.75 -12.15
C LYS A 8 12.89 -30.65 -13.22
N ARG A 9 14.23 -30.69 -13.32
CA ARG A 9 14.94 -31.54 -14.29
C ARG A 9 14.60 -33.02 -14.10
N LEU A 10 14.55 -33.48 -12.85
CA LEU A 10 14.17 -34.85 -12.50
C LEU A 10 12.71 -35.14 -12.85
N ALA A 11 11.79 -34.21 -12.53
CA ALA A 11 10.37 -34.37 -12.86
C ALA A 11 10.11 -34.36 -14.37
N GLU A 12 10.78 -33.51 -15.14
CA GLU A 12 10.66 -33.48 -16.62
C GLU A 12 11.20 -34.76 -17.28
N ALA A 13 12.18 -35.43 -16.66
CA ALA A 13 12.77 -36.66 -17.19
C ALA A 13 12.00 -37.94 -16.78
N ALA A 14 11.17 -37.87 -15.74
CA ALA A 14 10.44 -39.00 -15.20
C ALA A 14 9.16 -39.31 -16.00
N THR A 15 8.65 -40.54 -15.88
CA THR A 15 7.38 -40.95 -16.51
C THR A 15 6.23 -40.11 -15.94
N ALA A 16 5.52 -39.41 -16.82
CA ALA A 16 4.39 -38.59 -16.42
C ALA A 16 3.34 -39.43 -15.69
N GLY A 17 2.80 -38.91 -14.58
CA GLY A 17 1.71 -39.53 -13.85
C GLY A 17 0.39 -39.57 -14.64
N PRO A 18 -0.67 -40.13 -14.05
CA PRO A 18 -0.79 -40.52 -12.65
C PRO A 18 0.04 -41.75 -12.31
N TRP A 19 0.57 -41.79 -11.08
CA TRP A 19 1.16 -42.99 -10.49
C TRP A 19 0.14 -43.60 -9.54
N SER A 20 0.12 -44.92 -9.40
CA SER A 20 -0.83 -45.63 -8.55
C SER A 20 -0.14 -46.62 -7.63
N MET A 21 -0.73 -46.90 -6.48
CA MET A 21 -0.31 -47.98 -5.59
C MET A 21 -0.87 -49.32 -6.12
N CYS A 22 -0.05 -50.38 -6.12
CA CYS A 22 -0.49 -51.72 -6.55
C CYS A 22 -1.43 -52.33 -5.50
N GLY A 23 -2.66 -52.69 -5.87
CA GLY A 23 -3.53 -53.50 -5.01
C GLY A 23 -3.37 -54.99 -5.32
N GLU A 24 -2.98 -55.80 -4.32
CA GLU A 24 -3.04 -57.27 -4.07
C GLU A 24 -3.28 -58.30 -5.22
N ALA A 25 -3.26 -57.95 -6.50
CA ALA A 25 -3.88 -58.74 -7.55
C ALA A 25 -2.96 -59.74 -8.27
N ASP A 26 -1.64 -59.71 -8.06
CA ASP A 26 -0.73 -60.52 -8.89
C ASP A 26 0.31 -61.37 -8.15
N GLY A 27 0.21 -61.52 -6.83
CA GLY A 27 0.96 -62.54 -6.08
C GLY A 27 2.50 -62.47 -6.23
N SER A 28 3.02 -61.38 -6.79
CA SER A 28 4.45 -61.17 -6.98
C SER A 28 5.04 -60.68 -5.67
N GLN A 29 5.79 -61.55 -4.97
CA GLN A 29 6.63 -61.13 -3.86
C GLN A 29 7.78 -60.29 -4.42
N GLY A 30 7.74 -58.97 -4.20
CA GLY A 30 8.73 -58.03 -4.72
C GLY A 30 8.90 -56.80 -3.82
N PHE A 31 10.13 -56.31 -3.77
CA PHE A 31 10.70 -55.26 -2.89
C PHE A 31 10.03 -53.87 -3.03
N GLU A 32 10.40 -52.92 -2.14
CA GLU A 32 10.05 -51.47 -2.17
C GLU A 32 10.50 -50.78 -3.49
N ILE A 33 9.80 -51.04 -4.62
CA ILE A 33 10.25 -50.61 -5.94
C ILE A 33 9.15 -49.80 -6.62
N ILE A 34 9.53 -48.64 -7.17
CA ILE A 34 8.81 -47.98 -8.26
C ILE A 34 9.04 -48.84 -9.50
N GLN A 35 8.05 -49.64 -9.91
CA GLN A 35 8.21 -50.53 -11.05
C GLN A 35 7.75 -49.83 -12.33
N ASP A 36 8.66 -49.76 -13.27
CA ASP A 36 8.34 -49.48 -14.65
C ASP A 36 7.85 -50.77 -15.33
N ILE A 37 6.65 -50.78 -15.91
CA ILE A 37 6.03 -52.01 -16.45
C ILE A 37 6.43 -52.19 -17.92
N TRP A 38 7.19 -53.25 -18.15
CA TRP A 38 7.59 -53.74 -19.48
C TRP A 38 6.90 -55.07 -19.74
N ASN A 39 6.32 -55.26 -20.92
CA ASN A 39 5.80 -56.57 -21.30
C ASN A 39 6.94 -57.58 -21.54
N GLU A 40 6.58 -58.86 -21.66
CA GLU A 40 7.51 -59.98 -21.91
C GLU A 40 8.36 -59.83 -23.19
N HIS A 41 8.01 -58.88 -24.07
CA HIS A 41 8.71 -58.55 -25.30
C HIS A 41 9.64 -57.34 -25.15
N GLY A 42 9.86 -56.84 -23.93
CA GLY A 42 10.69 -55.66 -23.66
C GLY A 42 10.10 -54.37 -24.23
N THR A 43 8.77 -54.33 -24.43
CA THR A 43 8.05 -53.11 -24.82
C THR A 43 7.43 -52.51 -23.58
N HIS A 44 7.80 -51.26 -23.29
CA HIS A 44 7.19 -50.45 -22.24
C HIS A 44 5.68 -50.33 -22.50
N THR A 45 4.84 -50.86 -21.59
CA THR A 45 3.38 -50.80 -21.76
C THR A 45 2.80 -49.43 -21.44
N GLY A 46 3.62 -48.55 -20.85
CA GLY A 46 3.54 -47.10 -21.02
C GLY A 46 2.30 -46.39 -20.53
N LYS A 47 1.64 -46.90 -19.49
CA LYS A 47 0.51 -46.19 -18.90
C LYS A 47 0.66 -45.87 -17.43
N ASP A 48 1.21 -46.78 -16.62
CA ASP A 48 1.19 -46.60 -15.17
C ASP A 48 2.54 -46.98 -14.54
N VAL A 49 3.09 -46.06 -13.72
CA VAL A 49 4.16 -46.37 -12.76
C VAL A 49 3.50 -46.81 -11.47
N VAL A 50 3.92 -47.95 -10.95
CA VAL A 50 3.30 -48.58 -9.79
C VAL A 50 4.26 -48.57 -8.60
N VAL A 51 3.77 -48.13 -7.44
CA VAL A 51 4.50 -48.15 -6.17
C VAL A 51 4.03 -49.35 -5.34
N TYR A 52 4.96 -50.20 -4.91
CA TYR A 52 4.69 -51.43 -4.17
C TYR A 52 4.86 -51.26 -2.65
N GLU A 53 3.98 -51.91 -1.89
CA GLU A 53 4.08 -52.09 -0.44
C GLU A 53 4.41 -53.56 -0.13
N TRP A 54 5.39 -53.81 0.74
CA TRP A 54 5.65 -55.15 1.27
C TRP A 54 5.01 -55.30 2.65
N SER A 55 4.24 -56.37 2.86
CA SER A 55 3.91 -56.84 4.20
C SER A 55 4.62 -58.18 4.42
N ASP A 56 5.66 -58.22 5.26
CA ASP A 56 5.98 -59.49 5.91
C ASP A 56 4.86 -59.82 6.89
N GLU A 57 4.55 -61.10 7.07
CA GLU A 57 3.68 -61.55 8.17
C GLU A 57 4.29 -61.23 9.56
N SER A 58 5.52 -60.73 9.59
CA SER A 58 6.33 -60.41 10.77
C SER A 58 6.27 -58.94 11.24
N ASP A 59 5.79 -57.99 10.42
CA ASP A 59 5.92 -56.56 10.72
C ASP A 59 4.60 -55.88 11.15
N PRO A 60 4.42 -55.56 12.45
CA PRO A 60 3.23 -54.85 12.93
C PRO A 60 3.18 -53.37 12.49
N LEU A 61 4.15 -52.86 11.73
CA LEU A 61 4.24 -51.47 11.25
C LEU A 61 3.84 -51.26 9.78
N GLY A 62 3.31 -52.26 9.08
CA GLY A 62 2.93 -52.19 7.65
C GLY A 62 2.16 -50.94 7.20
N VAL A 63 1.42 -50.30 8.12
CA VAL A 63 0.73 -49.01 7.90
C VAL A 63 1.67 -47.87 7.45
N ILE A 64 2.94 -47.85 7.86
CA ILE A 64 3.89 -46.78 7.51
C ILE A 64 4.28 -46.84 6.03
N HIS A 65 4.48 -48.05 5.49
CA HIS A 65 4.91 -48.24 4.10
C HIS A 65 3.82 -47.90 3.08
N ARG A 66 2.55 -48.16 3.44
CA ARG A 66 1.40 -47.72 2.64
C ARG A 66 1.34 -46.20 2.47
N ALA A 67 1.52 -45.47 3.57
CA ALA A 67 1.44 -44.01 3.57
C ALA A 67 2.54 -43.37 2.71
N ASP A 68 3.76 -43.93 2.77
CA ASP A 68 4.88 -43.48 1.93
C ASP A 68 4.64 -43.78 0.46
N ALA A 69 4.09 -44.96 0.12
CA ALA A 69 3.74 -45.32 -1.26
C ALA A 69 2.63 -44.42 -1.82
N GLU A 70 1.58 -44.15 -1.03
CA GLU A 70 0.51 -43.21 -1.39
C GLU A 70 1.07 -41.78 -1.58
N PHE A 71 1.98 -41.33 -0.73
CA PHE A 71 2.64 -40.03 -0.86
C PHE A 71 3.49 -39.95 -2.13
N ILE A 72 4.32 -40.96 -2.43
CA ILE A 72 5.15 -40.99 -3.65
C ILE A 72 4.27 -40.98 -4.91
N ALA A 73 3.19 -41.77 -4.92
CA ALA A 73 2.24 -41.81 -6.03
C ALA A 73 1.54 -40.45 -6.24
N ALA A 74 1.16 -39.77 -5.15
CA ALA A 74 0.60 -38.42 -5.19
C ALA A 74 1.65 -37.37 -5.63
N ALA A 75 2.90 -37.51 -5.22
CA ALA A 75 4.04 -36.67 -5.58
C ALA A 75 4.66 -37.03 -6.95
N ASN A 76 3.84 -37.51 -7.87
CA ASN A 76 4.26 -37.81 -9.24
C ASN A 76 4.75 -36.55 -9.98
N PRO A 77 5.48 -36.70 -11.10
CA PRO A 77 6.10 -35.58 -11.81
C PRO A 77 5.14 -34.47 -12.24
N VAL A 78 3.89 -34.82 -12.59
CA VAL A 78 2.87 -33.84 -12.99
C VAL A 78 2.50 -32.95 -11.79
N ALA A 79 2.30 -33.54 -10.62
CA ALA A 79 1.99 -32.79 -9.39
C ALA A 79 3.17 -31.91 -8.96
N VAL A 80 4.40 -32.42 -9.02
CA VAL A 80 5.61 -31.65 -8.69
C VAL A 80 5.79 -30.46 -9.63
N LEU A 81 5.65 -30.66 -10.95
CA LEU A 81 5.77 -29.57 -11.91
C LEU A 81 4.68 -28.50 -11.73
N ALA A 82 3.45 -28.91 -11.39
CA ALA A 82 2.37 -27.97 -11.06
C ALA A 82 2.72 -27.13 -9.83
N LEU A 83 3.21 -27.75 -8.75
CA LEU A 83 3.63 -27.05 -7.54
C LEU A 83 4.80 -26.09 -7.78
N ILE A 84 5.77 -26.48 -8.62
CA ILE A 84 6.87 -25.59 -9.03
C ILE A 84 6.34 -24.40 -9.82
N ALA A 85 5.41 -24.62 -10.76
CA ALA A 85 4.80 -23.54 -11.53
C ALA A 85 4.04 -22.55 -10.63
N ASP A 86 3.25 -23.06 -9.67
CA ASP A 86 2.56 -22.24 -8.69
C ASP A 86 3.52 -21.49 -7.76
N SER A 87 4.59 -22.15 -7.30
CA SER A 87 5.62 -21.49 -6.48
C SER A 87 6.26 -20.32 -7.22
N ASN A 88 6.64 -20.52 -8.49
CA ASN A 88 7.21 -19.46 -9.32
C ASN A 88 6.22 -18.31 -9.55
N ARG A 89 4.94 -18.63 -9.78
CA ARG A 89 3.87 -17.63 -9.92
C ARG A 89 3.69 -16.82 -8.64
N LEU A 90 3.60 -17.49 -7.49
CA LEU A 90 3.45 -16.83 -6.18
C LEU A 90 4.67 -15.96 -5.83
N GLU A 91 5.89 -16.41 -6.15
CA GLU A 91 7.10 -15.59 -5.99
C GLU A 91 7.03 -14.33 -6.85
N SER A 92 6.61 -14.46 -8.11
CA SER A 92 6.41 -13.32 -9.01
C SER A 92 5.36 -12.35 -8.47
N GLU A 93 4.18 -12.84 -8.07
CA GLU A 93 3.10 -12.04 -7.49
C GLU A 93 3.55 -11.33 -6.21
N ALA A 94 4.31 -12.00 -5.34
CA ALA A 94 4.85 -11.41 -4.12
C ALA A 94 5.83 -10.27 -4.41
N VAL A 95 6.70 -10.42 -5.42
CA VAL A 95 7.61 -9.34 -5.86
C VAL A 95 6.82 -8.14 -6.39
N TYR A 96 5.81 -8.37 -7.23
CA TYR A 96 4.96 -7.28 -7.75
C TYR A 96 4.17 -6.59 -6.64
N ALA A 97 3.59 -7.36 -5.71
CA ALA A 97 2.86 -6.81 -4.57
C ALA A 97 3.78 -5.99 -3.66
N ALA A 98 5.00 -6.48 -3.37
CA ALA A 98 5.98 -5.75 -2.59
C ALA A 98 6.40 -4.44 -3.27
N ALA A 99 6.63 -4.45 -4.58
CA ALA A 99 6.93 -3.25 -5.34
C ALA A 99 5.77 -2.23 -5.29
N GLY A 100 4.54 -2.68 -5.49
CA GLY A 100 3.35 -1.83 -5.40
C GLY A 100 3.14 -1.25 -4.00
N PHE A 101 3.34 -2.06 -2.96
CA PHE A 101 3.25 -1.61 -1.57
C PHE A 101 4.32 -0.56 -1.23
N ASN A 102 5.57 -0.77 -1.68
CA ASN A 102 6.65 0.18 -1.47
C ASN A 102 6.36 1.52 -2.16
N ALA A 103 5.91 1.49 -3.41
CA ALA A 103 5.52 2.70 -4.15
C ALA A 103 4.36 3.45 -3.47
N ALA A 104 3.33 2.74 -3.01
CA ALA A 104 2.24 3.34 -2.27
C ALA A 104 2.71 3.97 -0.95
N ARG A 105 3.64 3.32 -0.25
CA ARG A 105 4.21 3.84 1.01
C ARG A 105 5.02 5.11 0.78
N GLU A 106 5.78 5.18 -0.31
CA GLU A 106 6.52 6.38 -0.72
C GLU A 106 5.57 7.54 -1.03
N GLU A 107 4.49 7.29 -1.75
CA GLU A 107 3.50 8.33 -2.07
C GLU A 107 2.78 8.83 -0.81
N ILE A 108 2.42 7.94 0.11
CA ILE A 108 1.85 8.35 1.42
C ILE A 108 2.83 9.23 2.20
N ALA A 109 4.12 8.89 2.21
CA ALA A 109 5.13 9.69 2.89
C ALA A 109 5.25 11.09 2.28
N LYS A 110 5.20 11.19 0.95
CA LYS A 110 5.20 12.48 0.23
C LYS A 110 3.97 13.31 0.56
N ILE A 111 2.77 12.72 0.51
CA ILE A 111 1.52 13.41 0.84
C ILE A 111 1.55 13.93 2.28
N HIS A 112 2.04 13.14 3.24
CA HIS A 112 2.19 13.62 4.62
C HIS A 112 3.14 14.82 4.74
N ALA A 113 4.24 14.83 3.99
CA ALA A 113 5.15 15.97 3.96
C ALA A 113 4.49 17.22 3.36
N GLU A 114 3.72 17.07 2.27
CA GLU A 114 2.95 18.17 1.66
C GLU A 114 1.90 18.73 2.61
N VAL A 115 1.14 17.86 3.30
CA VAL A 115 0.13 18.27 4.29
C VAL A 115 0.77 19.02 5.46
N ALA A 116 1.93 18.57 5.95
CA ALA A 116 2.67 19.29 7.00
C ALA A 116 3.12 20.67 6.51
N GLY A 117 3.63 20.77 5.29
CA GLY A 117 4.00 22.02 4.64
C GLY A 117 2.81 22.99 4.52
N LEU A 118 1.67 22.51 4.00
CA LEU A 118 0.45 23.32 3.88
C LEU A 118 -0.07 23.82 5.22
N ARG A 119 -0.05 22.98 6.24
CA ARG A 119 -0.49 23.36 7.58
C ARG A 119 0.35 24.49 8.16
N THR A 120 1.68 24.36 8.09
CA THR A 120 2.58 25.43 8.56
C THR A 120 2.44 26.72 7.75
N GLY A 121 2.23 26.62 6.44
CA GLY A 121 1.94 27.77 5.59
C GLY A 121 0.63 28.47 5.99
N TYR A 122 -0.41 27.69 6.29
CA TYR A 122 -1.71 28.22 6.74
C TYR A 122 -1.61 28.89 8.11
N GLU A 123 -0.90 28.29 9.06
CA GLU A 123 -0.66 28.89 10.39
C GLU A 123 0.10 30.22 10.28
N ALA A 124 1.08 30.31 9.37
CA ALA A 124 1.80 31.57 9.09
C ALA A 124 0.89 32.63 8.45
N TYR A 125 0.04 32.23 7.50
CA TYR A 125 -0.93 33.11 6.88
C TYR A 125 -1.94 33.67 7.89
N GLU A 126 -2.50 32.83 8.76
CA GLU A 126 -3.43 33.25 9.82
C GLU A 126 -2.79 34.26 10.77
N ARG A 127 -1.52 34.04 11.15
CA ARG A 127 -0.79 35.00 11.99
C ARG A 127 -0.66 36.37 11.31
N VAL A 128 -0.24 36.39 10.05
CA VAL A 128 -0.11 37.65 9.28
C VAL A 128 -1.47 38.34 9.13
N ASN A 129 -2.54 37.57 8.88
CA ASN A 129 -3.89 38.12 8.77
C ASN A 129 -4.37 38.73 10.11
N ALA A 130 -4.07 38.08 11.23
CA ALA A 130 -4.36 38.61 12.56
C ALA A 130 -3.58 39.90 12.86
N GLU A 131 -2.29 39.95 12.51
CA GLU A 131 -1.45 41.13 12.64
C GLU A 131 -1.97 42.29 11.78
N LEU A 132 -2.30 42.04 10.51
CA LEU A 132 -2.86 43.05 9.61
C LEU A 132 -4.20 43.59 10.11
N LYS A 133 -5.09 42.72 10.63
CA LYS A 133 -6.35 43.16 11.25
C LYS A 133 -6.10 44.06 12.45
N ALA A 134 -5.16 43.69 13.32
CA ALA A 134 -4.80 44.50 14.48
C ALA A 134 -4.19 45.85 14.07
N GLU A 135 -3.35 45.88 13.03
CA GLU A 135 -2.78 47.12 12.47
C GLU A 135 -3.87 48.02 11.88
N VAL A 136 -4.79 47.45 11.09
CA VAL A 136 -5.94 48.18 10.54
C VAL A 136 -6.79 48.77 11.66
N ASP A 137 -7.10 48.01 12.69
CA ASP A 137 -7.89 48.51 13.82
C ASP A 137 -7.14 49.61 14.60
N GLY A 138 -5.82 49.48 14.76
CA GLY A 138 -4.96 50.52 15.32
C GLY A 138 -4.98 51.81 14.50
N LEU A 139 -4.84 51.71 13.19
CA LEU A 139 -4.89 52.85 12.27
C LEU A 139 -6.28 53.51 12.28
N ARG A 140 -7.36 52.73 12.28
CA ARG A 140 -8.73 53.25 12.40
C ARG A 140 -8.92 54.05 13.67
N LYS A 141 -8.41 53.54 14.80
CA LYS A 141 -8.45 54.26 16.08
C LYS A 141 -7.66 55.56 16.00
N SER A 142 -6.43 55.56 15.48
CA SER A 142 -5.63 56.78 15.34
C SER A 142 -6.29 57.82 14.44
N LEU A 143 -6.98 57.40 13.38
CA LEU A 143 -7.76 58.31 12.52
C LEU A 143 -8.96 58.92 13.28
N LEU A 144 -9.62 58.14 14.14
CA LEU A 144 -10.72 58.61 14.97
C LEU A 144 -10.22 59.61 16.02
N ASP A 145 -9.16 59.27 16.76
CA ASP A 145 -8.53 60.14 17.75
C ASP A 145 -8.10 61.46 17.11
N ALA A 146 -7.50 61.43 15.91
CA ALA A 146 -7.13 62.63 15.17
C ALA A 146 -8.35 63.48 14.74
N ALA A 147 -9.47 62.84 14.37
CA ALA A 147 -10.70 63.56 14.03
C ALA A 147 -11.28 64.27 15.27
N GLU A 148 -11.30 63.59 16.41
CA GLU A 148 -11.76 64.15 17.69
C GLU A 148 -10.86 65.30 18.17
N GLU A 149 -9.53 65.16 18.02
CA GLU A 149 -8.60 66.26 18.33
C GLU A 149 -8.84 67.47 17.42
N ILE A 150 -8.98 67.27 16.11
CA ILE A 150 -9.25 68.37 15.17
C ILE A 150 -10.57 69.08 15.53
N ASP A 151 -11.62 68.33 15.86
CA ASP A 151 -12.91 68.90 16.26
C ASP A 151 -12.81 69.70 17.56
N ALA A 152 -12.16 69.11 18.58
CA ALA A 152 -11.98 69.73 19.88
C ALA A 152 -11.16 71.02 19.80
N TRP A 153 -9.99 70.99 19.16
CA TRP A 153 -9.14 72.16 19.01
C TRP A 153 -9.70 73.17 18.01
N GLY A 154 -10.34 72.69 16.95
CA GLY A 154 -10.99 73.49 15.92
C GLY A 154 -12.14 74.35 16.46
N SER A 155 -12.84 73.87 17.50
CA SER A 155 -13.91 74.64 18.16
C SER A 155 -13.45 75.97 18.77
N TYR A 156 -12.15 76.11 19.08
CA TYR A 156 -11.57 77.36 19.57
C TYR A 156 -11.17 78.34 18.44
N ALA A 157 -11.18 77.89 17.19
CA ALA A 157 -10.83 78.73 16.04
C ALA A 157 -11.98 79.68 15.68
N SER A 158 -11.66 80.84 15.09
CA SER A 158 -12.69 81.78 14.62
C SER A 158 -13.45 81.23 13.43
N ASP A 159 -14.71 81.64 13.25
CA ASP A 159 -15.58 81.22 12.14
C ASP A 159 -14.88 81.35 10.77
N TYR A 160 -14.17 82.45 10.54
CA TYR A 160 -13.38 82.64 9.32
C TYR A 160 -12.34 81.54 9.09
N PHE A 161 -11.64 81.10 10.14
CA PHE A 161 -10.64 80.04 10.03
C PHE A 161 -11.31 78.69 9.79
N GLN A 162 -12.41 78.41 10.50
CA GLN A 162 -13.16 77.16 10.34
C GLN A 162 -13.68 76.98 8.91
N GLU A 163 -14.28 78.04 8.33
CA GLU A 163 -14.79 78.03 6.96
C GLU A 163 -13.67 77.98 5.91
N LYS A 164 -12.61 78.79 6.08
CA LYS A 164 -11.50 78.84 5.12
C LYS A 164 -10.77 77.50 4.98
N HIS A 165 -10.68 76.74 6.06
CA HIS A 165 -9.97 75.46 6.10
C HIS A 165 -10.90 74.25 6.08
N ASP A 166 -12.22 74.46 5.98
CA ASP A 166 -13.24 73.40 6.00
C ASP A 166 -12.98 72.35 7.09
N LEU A 167 -12.91 72.81 8.34
CA LEU A 167 -12.59 71.91 9.47
C LEU A 167 -13.64 70.79 9.61
N ALA A 168 -14.91 71.12 9.40
CA ALA A 168 -16.00 70.13 9.40
C ALA A 168 -15.79 69.07 8.31
N GLY A 169 -15.42 69.46 7.08
CA GLY A 169 -15.07 68.52 6.02
C GLY A 169 -13.82 67.70 6.32
N CYS A 170 -12.80 68.28 6.98
CA CYS A 170 -11.63 67.55 7.45
C CYS A 170 -12.00 66.46 8.45
N VAL A 171 -12.76 66.78 9.50
CA VAL A 171 -13.23 65.83 10.52
C VAL A 171 -14.05 64.71 9.87
N ALA A 172 -15.01 65.07 8.98
CA ALA A 172 -15.82 64.10 8.26
C ALA A 172 -14.99 63.13 7.41
N LYS A 173 -13.91 63.62 6.78
CA LYS A 173 -13.00 62.80 5.98
C LYS A 173 -12.25 61.77 6.83
N PHE A 174 -11.76 62.17 8.01
CA PHE A 174 -11.06 61.26 8.92
C PHE A 174 -12.00 60.21 9.49
N HIS A 175 -13.22 60.58 9.89
CA HIS A 175 -14.25 59.62 10.31
C HIS A 175 -14.60 58.62 9.19
N ALA A 176 -14.81 59.09 7.97
CA ALA A 176 -15.13 58.22 6.84
C ALA A 176 -13.99 57.22 6.53
N ALA A 177 -12.73 57.65 6.67
CA ALA A 177 -11.57 56.78 6.52
C ALA A 177 -11.47 55.73 7.66
N ALA A 178 -11.74 56.13 8.91
CA ALA A 178 -11.72 55.25 10.07
C ALA A 178 -12.82 54.17 10.02
N MET A 179 -14.01 54.52 9.54
CA MET A 179 -15.12 53.56 9.44
C MET A 179 -14.93 52.53 8.31
N GLY A 180 -13.97 52.78 7.40
CA GLY A 180 -13.80 52.02 6.18
C GLY A 180 -14.96 52.23 5.21
N LYS A 181 -14.70 52.18 3.90
CA LYS A 181 -15.79 51.88 2.98
C LYS A 181 -16.27 50.48 3.34
N GLY A 182 -17.55 50.31 3.66
CA GLY A 182 -18.12 48.98 3.90
C GLY A 182 -17.85 48.06 2.71
N GLU A 183 -16.87 47.19 2.83
CA GLU A 183 -16.64 46.03 1.97
C GLU A 183 -17.45 44.90 2.65
N GLN A 184 -18.61 44.41 2.18
CA GLN A 184 -19.02 44.01 0.83
C GLN A 184 -17.98 43.15 0.10
N SER A 185 -17.61 42.02 0.70
CA SER A 185 -17.72 40.68 0.09
C SER A 185 -17.57 39.60 1.16
#